data_AF-A0A843GNX1-F1
#
_entry.id   AF-A0A843GNX1-F1
#
_cell.length_a   1.000
_cell.length_b   1.000
_cell.length_c   1.000
_cell.angle_alpha   90.00
_cell.angle_beta   90.00
_cell.angle_gamma   90.00
#
_symmetry.space_group_name_H-M   'P 1'
#
loop_
_entity.id
_entity.type
_entity.pdbx_description
1 polymer ?
#
loop_
_entity_poly.entity_id
_entity_poly.type
_entity_poly.pdbx_seq_one_letter_code
_entity_poly.pdbx_strand_id
1 'polypeptide(L)'
;MFDSQKLSFEKFLLSYKNGIYIFIDDACHICQDYKQSIEYINNANLYFVEVSLDSERKILEDMLERSVFPLTACFKDNKLKYVKPGQLFDTQLEPIFEDLKEFGDNPLSDAEIAERIQKEKTKCQLTYYIFAPTISNEDKEKVMSKAIEFNELPLDVDSVGTLLSLEQREHMLENQMSYSKLVIIKDNKTNIFSRLAQKILIDYAAIKGPETKFEVRLLSDILKEK
;
A
#
# COMPACT_ATOMS: atom_id res chain seq x y z
N MET A 1 -9.89 -18.93 16.87
CA MET A 1 -8.53 -18.92 17.46
C MET A 1 -7.96 -17.49 17.42
N PHE A 2 -8.81 -16.46 17.63
CA PHE A 2 -8.53 -15.03 17.37
C PHE A 2 -8.16 -14.21 18.62
N ASP A 3 -8.35 -14.75 19.82
CA ASP A 3 -8.43 -13.92 21.03
C ASP A 3 -7.09 -13.48 21.62
N SER A 4 -5.97 -14.10 21.24
CA SER A 4 -4.66 -13.81 21.88
C SER A 4 -3.98 -12.54 21.37
N GLN A 5 -4.30 -12.09 20.14
CA GLN A 5 -3.67 -10.91 19.51
C GLN A 5 -4.62 -9.70 19.44
N LYS A 6 -5.91 -9.86 19.79
CA LYS A 6 -6.87 -8.75 19.82
C LYS A 6 -6.69 -7.95 21.10
N LEU A 7 -6.59 -6.63 20.94
CA LEU A 7 -6.42 -5.68 22.03
C LEU A 7 -7.46 -4.56 21.89
N SER A 8 -8.07 -4.15 23.00
CA SER A 8 -8.91 -2.94 22.99
C SER A 8 -8.04 -1.69 22.99
N PHE A 9 -8.55 -0.58 22.46
CA PHE A 9 -7.83 0.70 22.46
C PHE A 9 -7.40 1.15 23.86
N GLU A 10 -8.27 1.00 24.87
CA GLU A 10 -7.93 1.30 26.26
C GLU A 10 -6.75 0.48 26.78
N LYS A 11 -6.71 -0.83 26.49
CA LYS A 11 -5.58 -1.70 26.86
C LYS A 11 -4.29 -1.25 26.17
N PHE A 12 -4.39 -0.76 24.93
CA PHE A 12 -3.24 -0.26 24.18
C PHE A 12 -2.64 0.98 24.85
N LEU A 13 -3.48 1.90 25.34
CA LEU A 13 -3.02 3.11 26.00
C LEU A 13 -2.31 2.83 27.33
N LEU A 14 -2.72 1.79 28.05
CA LEU A 14 -2.23 1.48 29.41
C LEU A 14 -1.01 0.56 29.45
N SER A 15 -0.58 0.01 28.32
CA SER A 15 0.47 -1.01 28.25
C SER A 15 1.85 -0.44 27.90
N TYR A 16 2.91 -1.12 28.33
CA TYR A 16 4.25 -0.92 27.77
C TYR A 16 4.23 -1.24 26.28
N LYS A 17 4.63 -0.28 25.44
CA LYS A 17 4.56 -0.41 23.98
C LYS A 17 5.89 -0.93 23.44
N ASN A 18 5.91 -2.22 23.16
CA ASN A 18 6.99 -2.89 22.44
C ASN A 18 6.38 -3.99 21.56
N GLY A 19 6.35 -3.76 20.25
CA GLY A 19 5.65 -4.60 19.30
C GLY A 19 5.05 -3.82 18.14
N ILE A 20 4.35 -4.55 17.29
CA ILE A 20 3.65 -4.04 16.11
C ILE A 20 2.16 -4.02 16.40
N TYR A 21 1.53 -2.88 16.15
CA TYR A 21 0.13 -2.63 16.41
C TYR A 21 -0.55 -2.28 15.10
N ILE A 22 -1.61 -3.02 14.79
CA ILE A 22 -2.42 -2.81 13.61
C ILE A 22 -3.75 -2.29 14.08
N PHE A 23 -3.96 -0.99 13.90
CA PHE A 23 -5.21 -0.35 14.24
C PHE A 23 -6.21 -0.60 13.12
N ILE A 24 -7.38 -1.08 13.50
CA ILE A 24 -8.47 -1.43 12.60
C ILE A 24 -9.78 -0.84 13.11
N ASP A 25 -10.66 -0.57 12.16
CA ASP A 25 -12.06 -0.24 12.40
C ASP A 25 -12.90 -1.42 11.93
N ASP A 26 -13.82 -1.89 12.77
CA ASP A 26 -14.65 -3.06 12.45
C ASP A 26 -15.57 -2.81 11.23
N ALA A 27 -15.94 -1.55 10.97
CA ALA A 27 -16.74 -1.17 9.80
C ALA A 27 -15.92 -1.09 8.49
N CYS A 28 -14.59 -1.20 8.57
CA CYS A 28 -13.69 -1.04 7.44
C CYS A 28 -13.41 -2.40 6.75
N HIS A 29 -13.94 -2.58 5.53
CA HIS A 29 -13.74 -3.80 4.74
C HIS A 29 -12.25 -4.10 4.48
N ILE A 30 -11.47 -3.08 4.09
CA ILE A 30 -10.02 -3.22 3.86
C ILE A 30 -9.29 -3.66 5.14
N CYS A 31 -9.80 -3.29 6.31
CA CYS A 31 -9.22 -3.68 7.59
C CYS A 31 -9.46 -5.17 7.88
N GLN A 32 -10.62 -5.70 7.50
CA GLN A 32 -10.91 -7.14 7.59
C GLN A 32 -10.06 -7.94 6.59
N ASP A 33 -9.94 -7.45 5.35
CA ASP A 33 -9.09 -8.07 4.34
C ASP A 33 -7.62 -8.08 4.77
N TYR A 34 -7.14 -6.97 5.36
CA TYR A 34 -5.78 -6.90 5.87
C TYR A 34 -5.56 -7.86 7.03
N LYS A 35 -6.49 -7.89 8.00
CA LYS A 35 -6.45 -8.82 9.13
C LYS A 35 -6.37 -10.26 8.65
N GLN A 36 -7.22 -10.68 7.71
CA GLN A 36 -7.16 -12.02 7.12
C GLN A 36 -5.83 -12.27 6.40
N SER A 37 -5.33 -11.27 5.66
CA SER A 37 -4.09 -11.41 4.88
C SER A 37 -2.84 -11.60 5.73
N ILE A 38 -2.87 -11.25 7.02
CA ILE A 38 -1.74 -11.36 7.94
C ILE A 38 -2.07 -12.19 9.20
N GLU A 39 -3.26 -12.81 9.25
CA GLU A 39 -3.73 -13.63 10.39
C GLU A 39 -2.77 -14.78 10.70
N TYR A 40 -2.06 -15.26 9.68
CA TYR A 40 -1.05 -16.30 9.82
C TYR A 40 0.16 -15.87 10.67
N ILE A 41 0.37 -14.57 10.90
CA ILE A 41 1.48 -14.05 11.70
C ILE A 41 1.15 -14.22 13.17
N ASN A 42 1.28 -15.45 13.66
CA ASN A 42 1.12 -15.76 15.06
C ASN A 42 2.38 -15.37 15.85
N ASN A 43 2.43 -14.12 16.31
CA ASN A 43 3.53 -13.58 17.10
C ASN A 43 2.97 -12.83 18.32
N ALA A 44 3.58 -13.03 19.48
CA ALA A 44 3.15 -12.44 20.75
C ALA A 44 3.30 -10.91 20.82
N ASN A 45 4.11 -10.34 19.91
CA ASN A 45 4.37 -8.91 19.78
C ASN A 45 3.65 -8.29 18.58
N LEU A 46 2.72 -9.01 17.94
CA LEU A 46 1.80 -8.46 16.94
C LEU A 46 0.39 -8.36 17.53
N TYR A 47 -0.18 -7.15 17.51
CA TYR A 47 -1.48 -6.86 18.09
C TYR A 47 -2.42 -6.22 17.07
N PHE A 48 -3.68 -6.62 17.09
CA PHE A 48 -4.78 -5.92 16.41
C PHE A 48 -5.51 -5.06 17.42
N VAL A 49 -5.48 -3.74 17.22
CA VAL A 49 -6.15 -2.77 18.10
C VAL A 49 -7.42 -2.30 17.42
N GLU A 50 -8.57 -2.62 18.01
CA GLU A 50 -9.86 -2.14 17.51
C GLU A 50 -10.07 -0.68 17.92
N VAL A 51 -10.43 0.16 16.97
CA VAL A 51 -10.75 1.58 17.14
C VAL A 51 -12.18 1.81 16.68
N SER A 52 -13.08 2.01 17.64
CA SER A 52 -14.53 1.98 17.39
C SER A 52 -15.18 3.34 17.66
N LEU A 53 -14.54 4.20 18.45
CA LEU A 53 -15.05 5.53 18.82
C LEU A 53 -14.26 6.67 18.14
N ASP A 54 -14.95 7.74 17.75
CA ASP A 54 -14.31 8.94 17.19
C ASP A 54 -13.30 9.58 18.15
N SER A 55 -13.54 9.48 19.47
CA SER A 55 -12.58 9.94 20.48
C SER A 55 -11.27 9.14 20.46
N GLU A 56 -11.33 7.84 20.18
CA GLU A 56 -10.14 6.99 20.06
C GLU A 56 -9.37 7.32 18.79
N ARG A 57 -10.08 7.54 17.67
CA ARG A 57 -9.46 8.00 16.41
C ARG A 57 -8.69 9.29 16.58
N LYS A 58 -9.26 10.25 17.30
CA LYS A 58 -8.61 11.53 17.59
C LYS A 58 -7.34 11.37 18.43
N ILE A 59 -7.40 10.53 19.47
CA ILE A 59 -6.20 10.22 20.29
C ILE A 59 -5.13 9.54 19.45
N LEU A 60 -5.53 8.61 18.56
CA LEU A 60 -4.61 7.93 17.66
C LEU A 60 -3.96 8.90 16.67
N GLU A 61 -4.75 9.83 16.12
CA GLU A 61 -4.28 10.88 15.22
C GLU A 61 -3.28 11.82 15.93
N ASP A 62 -3.57 12.24 17.16
CA ASP A 62 -2.67 13.07 17.96
C ASP A 62 -1.35 12.33 18.28
N MET A 63 -1.38 11.00 18.40
CA MET A 63 -0.21 10.19 18.77
C MET A 63 0.63 9.75 17.56
N LEU A 64 -0.01 9.45 16.41
CA LEU A 64 0.63 8.88 15.22
C LEU A 64 0.69 9.84 14.03
N GLU A 65 0.09 11.03 14.17
CA GLU A 65 -0.09 12.03 13.11
C GLU A 65 -0.82 11.50 11.87
N ARG A 66 -1.62 10.44 12.04
CA ARG A 66 -2.35 9.72 10.98
C ARG A 66 -3.67 9.17 11.52
N SER A 67 -4.72 9.24 10.69
CA SER A 67 -6.10 8.87 11.04
C SER A 67 -6.78 7.89 10.09
N VAL A 68 -6.03 7.28 9.17
CA VAL A 68 -6.54 6.32 8.17
C VAL A 68 -6.39 4.87 8.63
N PHE A 69 -7.37 4.02 8.33
CA PHE A 69 -7.35 2.59 8.68
C PHE A 69 -7.36 1.70 7.43
N PRO A 70 -6.71 0.52 7.44
CA PRO A 70 -5.88 0.02 8.55
C PRO A 70 -4.58 0.84 8.71
N LEU A 71 -4.04 0.86 9.93
CA LEU A 71 -2.82 1.60 10.25
C LEU A 71 -1.86 0.68 11.01
N THR A 72 -0.66 0.50 10.49
CA THR A 72 0.37 -0.30 11.17
C THR A 72 1.39 0.63 11.83
N ALA A 73 1.58 0.49 13.13
CA ALA A 73 2.60 1.23 13.89
C ALA A 73 3.53 0.25 14.61
N CYS A 74 4.82 0.55 14.59
CA CYS A 74 5.82 -0.19 15.35
C CYS A 74 6.29 0.67 16.53
N PHE A 75 6.19 0.13 17.73
CA PHE A 75 6.74 0.72 18.94
C PHE A 75 7.88 -0.15 19.45
N LYS A 76 8.99 0.49 19.80
CA LYS A 76 10.13 -0.14 20.47
C LYS A 76 10.48 0.69 21.69
N ASP A 77 10.46 0.06 22.86
CA ASP A 77 10.74 0.72 24.13
C ASP A 77 9.92 2.01 24.37
N ASN A 78 8.60 1.94 24.14
CA ASN A 78 7.64 3.05 24.16
C ASN A 78 7.88 4.17 23.14
N LYS A 79 8.84 4.02 22.23
CA LYS A 79 9.09 4.99 21.17
C LYS A 79 8.50 4.50 19.86
N LEU A 80 7.81 5.42 19.18
CA LEU A 80 7.30 5.18 17.85
C LEU A 80 8.48 5.06 16.87
N LYS A 81 8.64 3.90 16.23
CA LYS A 81 9.68 3.65 15.22
C LYS A 81 9.19 4.05 13.82
N TYR A 82 7.97 3.65 13.47
CA TYR A 82 7.31 4.06 12.23
C TYR A 82 5.79 3.91 12.30
N VAL A 83 5.13 4.56 11.34
CA VAL A 83 3.71 4.44 11.03
C VAL A 83 3.56 4.18 9.53
N LYS A 84 2.74 3.21 9.16
CA LYS A 84 2.45 2.80 7.78
C LYS A 84 0.92 2.69 7.61
N PRO A 85 0.29 3.64 6.92
CA PRO A 85 -1.14 3.58 6.63
C PRO A 85 -1.44 2.64 5.45
N GLY A 86 -2.65 2.10 5.46
CA GLY A 86 -3.15 1.19 4.45
C GLY A 86 -2.75 -0.26 4.69
N GLN A 87 -3.26 -1.13 3.81
CA GLN A 87 -2.87 -2.54 3.77
C GLN A 87 -1.45 -2.65 3.22
N LEU A 88 -0.61 -3.45 3.88
CA LEU A 88 0.78 -3.66 3.48
C LEU A 88 0.94 -4.98 2.72
N PHE A 89 1.74 -4.93 1.65
CA PHE A 89 1.99 -6.05 0.74
C PHE A 89 3.48 -6.26 0.49
N ASP A 90 3.87 -7.48 0.12
CA ASP A 90 5.21 -7.83 -0.37
C ASP A 90 6.36 -7.30 0.51
N THR A 91 7.27 -6.53 -0.09
CA THR A 91 8.44 -5.90 0.52
C THR A 91 8.06 -4.92 1.63
N GLN A 92 6.81 -4.44 1.68
CA GLN A 92 6.35 -3.56 2.77
C GLN A 92 6.18 -4.32 4.08
N LEU A 93 6.07 -5.65 4.04
CA LEU A 93 6.05 -6.50 5.23
C LEU A 93 7.45 -6.88 5.72
N GLU A 94 8.51 -6.70 4.92
CA GLU A 94 9.88 -7.02 5.35
C GLU A 94 10.30 -6.31 6.65
N PRO A 95 10.07 -4.98 6.81
CA PRO A 95 10.40 -4.30 8.06
C PRO A 95 9.61 -4.84 9.27
N ILE A 96 8.37 -5.29 9.04
CA ILE A 96 7.52 -5.89 10.07
C ILE A 96 8.12 -7.22 10.53
N PHE A 97 8.54 -8.08 9.59
CA PHE A 97 9.15 -9.36 9.94
C PHE A 97 10.48 -9.19 10.67
N GLU A 98 11.32 -8.26 10.24
CA GLU A 98 12.60 -7.96 10.90
C GLU A 98 12.41 -7.44 12.33
N ASP A 99 11.42 -6.58 12.56
CA ASP A 99 11.08 -6.11 13.90
C ASP A 99 10.49 -7.23 14.78
N LEU A 100 9.59 -8.06 14.25
CA LEU A 100 9.04 -9.20 15.00
C LEU A 100 10.11 -10.24 15.36
N LYS A 101 11.14 -10.42 14.51
CA LYS A 101 12.34 -11.20 14.85
C LYS A 101 13.09 -10.61 16.03
N GLU A 102 13.26 -9.29 16.04
CA GLU A 102 13.96 -8.59 17.12
C GLU A 102 13.20 -8.67 18.46
N PHE A 103 11.86 -8.69 18.44
CA PHE A 103 11.03 -8.70 19.65
C PHE A 103 10.85 -10.07 20.35
N GLY A 104 11.13 -11.21 19.71
CA GLY A 104 10.81 -12.58 20.23
C GLY A 104 9.34 -12.98 19.99
N ASP A 105 8.75 -14.13 20.38
CA ASP A 105 9.16 -15.40 21.00
C ASP A 105 8.71 -16.62 20.13
N ASN A 106 8.60 -16.41 18.82
CA ASN A 106 8.84 -17.40 17.76
C ASN A 106 8.74 -16.65 16.43
N PRO A 107 9.83 -16.04 15.95
CA PRO A 107 9.84 -15.48 14.61
C PRO A 107 9.59 -16.55 13.56
N LEU A 108 8.92 -16.16 12.47
CA LEU A 108 8.86 -16.99 11.27
C LEU A 108 10.29 -17.30 10.83
N SER A 109 10.54 -18.56 10.47
CA SER A 109 11.82 -18.94 9.88
C SER A 109 12.04 -18.20 8.57
N ASP A 110 13.30 -17.98 8.19
CA ASP A 110 13.62 -17.31 6.92
C ASP A 110 13.01 -18.04 5.70
N ALA A 111 12.83 -19.36 5.79
CA ALA A 111 12.14 -20.16 4.78
C ALA A 111 10.65 -19.81 4.67
N GLU A 112 9.94 -19.65 5.80
CA GLU A 112 8.53 -19.24 5.81
C GLU A 112 8.35 -17.80 5.34
N ILE A 113 9.29 -16.91 5.65
CA ILE A 113 9.28 -15.52 5.15
C ILE A 113 9.47 -15.52 3.63
N ALA A 114 10.44 -16.27 3.11
CA ALA A 114 10.71 -16.35 1.69
C ALA A 114 9.53 -16.96 0.91
N GLU A 115 8.93 -18.05 1.41
CA GLU A 115 7.74 -18.67 0.82
C GLU A 115 6.55 -17.69 0.76
N ARG A 116 6.40 -16.85 1.78
CA ARG A 116 5.26 -15.93 1.89
C ARG A 116 5.46 -14.63 1.13
N ILE A 117 6.68 -14.09 1.10
CA ILE A 117 7.06 -13.04 0.14
C ILE A 117 6.80 -13.55 -1.29
N GLN A 118 7.10 -14.82 -1.56
CA GLN A 118 6.82 -15.42 -2.87
C GLN A 118 5.31 -15.53 -3.15
N LYS A 119 4.49 -15.85 -2.14
CA LYS A 119 3.02 -15.91 -2.27
C LYS A 119 2.38 -14.53 -2.43
N GLU A 120 2.81 -13.52 -1.68
CA GLU A 120 2.31 -12.15 -1.84
C GLU A 120 2.71 -11.58 -3.22
N LYS A 121 3.91 -11.90 -3.72
CA LYS A 121 4.33 -11.54 -5.09
C LYS A 121 3.43 -12.09 -6.18
N THR A 122 2.56 -13.07 -5.90
CA THR A 122 1.55 -13.59 -6.84
C THR A 122 0.21 -12.83 -6.80
N LYS A 123 0.02 -11.93 -5.84
CA LYS A 123 -1.18 -11.07 -5.79
C LYS A 123 -0.99 -9.82 -6.64
N CYS A 124 -2.08 -9.36 -7.24
CA CYS A 124 -2.05 -8.13 -8.02
C CYS A 124 -1.99 -6.89 -7.12
N GLN A 125 -1.02 -6.01 -7.35
CA GLN A 125 -0.88 -4.74 -6.63
C GLN A 125 -1.54 -3.58 -7.40
N LEU A 126 -2.17 -2.63 -6.70
CA LEU A 126 -2.72 -1.41 -7.34
C LEU A 126 -1.59 -0.62 -8.03
N THR A 127 -1.74 -0.40 -9.33
CA THR A 127 -0.71 0.22 -10.16
C THR A 127 -1.30 1.32 -11.03
N TYR A 128 -0.76 2.53 -10.91
CA TYR A 128 -1.10 3.66 -11.75
C TYR A 128 -0.40 3.58 -13.09
N TYR A 129 -1.21 3.59 -14.15
CA TYR A 129 -0.75 3.58 -15.52
C TYR A 129 -0.89 4.98 -16.09
N ILE A 130 0.23 5.52 -16.58
CA ILE A 130 0.28 6.75 -17.34
C ILE A 130 0.60 6.40 -18.79
N PHE A 131 -0.36 6.63 -19.68
CA PHE A 131 -0.18 6.37 -21.10
C PHE A 131 0.28 7.64 -21.83
N ALA A 132 1.19 7.49 -22.79
CA ALA A 132 1.44 8.55 -23.76
C ALA A 132 0.14 8.89 -24.52
N PRO A 133 -0.15 10.17 -24.80
CA PRO A 133 -1.42 10.59 -25.38
C PRO A 133 -1.64 10.11 -26.83
N THR A 134 -0.58 9.62 -27.48
CA THR A 134 -0.62 9.03 -28.82
C THR A 134 -1.04 7.56 -28.83
N ILE A 135 -1.16 6.93 -27.66
CA ILE A 135 -1.63 5.55 -27.51
C ILE A 135 -3.15 5.53 -27.61
N SER A 136 -3.68 4.68 -28.50
CA SER A 136 -5.12 4.56 -28.73
C SER A 136 -5.82 3.91 -27.53
N ASN A 137 -7.12 4.16 -27.33
CA ASN A 137 -7.88 3.50 -26.27
C ASN A 137 -7.89 1.97 -26.43
N GLU A 138 -7.93 1.47 -27.67
CA GLU A 138 -7.85 0.03 -27.95
C GLU A 138 -6.52 -0.57 -27.46
N ASP A 139 -5.41 0.14 -27.69
CA ASP A 139 -4.09 -0.29 -27.20
C ASP A 139 -3.98 -0.18 -25.68
N LYS A 140 -4.60 0.84 -25.06
CA LYS A 140 -4.69 0.95 -23.61
C LYS A 140 -5.40 -0.26 -23.00
N GLU A 141 -6.56 -0.64 -23.55
CA GLU A 141 -7.33 -1.80 -23.08
C GLU A 141 -6.51 -3.10 -23.20
N LYS A 142 -5.78 -3.30 -24.31
CA LYS A 142 -4.88 -4.45 -24.48
C LYS A 142 -3.74 -4.46 -23.47
N VAL A 143 -3.15 -3.31 -23.16
CA VAL A 143 -2.10 -3.20 -22.15
C VAL A 143 -2.65 -3.48 -20.76
N MET A 144 -3.83 -2.97 -20.43
CA MET A 144 -4.48 -3.19 -19.14
C MET A 144 -4.90 -4.65 -18.94
N SER A 145 -5.39 -5.34 -19.98
CA SER A 145 -5.74 -6.76 -19.86
C SER A 145 -4.51 -7.66 -19.62
N LYS A 146 -3.33 -7.27 -20.13
CA LYS A 146 -2.05 -7.93 -19.85
C LYS A 146 -1.43 -7.56 -18.50
N ALA A 147 -1.97 -6.58 -17.77
CA ALA A 147 -1.40 -6.14 -16.48
C ALA A 147 -1.30 -7.28 -15.44
N ILE A 148 -2.20 -8.27 -15.52
CA ILE A 148 -2.17 -9.44 -14.66
C ILE A 148 -0.89 -10.29 -14.84
N GLU A 149 -0.28 -10.29 -16.03
CA GLU A 149 1.01 -10.95 -16.27
C GLU A 149 2.16 -10.32 -15.47
N PHE A 150 1.96 -9.09 -15.01
CA PHE A 150 2.90 -8.34 -14.17
C PHE A 150 2.49 -8.33 -12.69
N ASN A 151 1.42 -9.06 -12.31
CA ASN A 151 0.78 -9.00 -11.00
C ASN A 151 0.37 -7.56 -10.64
N GLU A 152 -0.29 -6.89 -11.57
CA GLU A 152 -0.72 -5.51 -11.43
C GLU A 152 -2.24 -5.40 -11.61
N LEU A 153 -2.87 -4.59 -10.75
CA LEU A 153 -4.23 -4.11 -10.91
C LEU A 153 -4.15 -2.70 -11.51
N PRO A 154 -4.28 -2.55 -12.84
CA PRO A 154 -3.96 -1.32 -13.53
C PRO A 154 -5.08 -0.29 -13.38
N LEU A 155 -4.71 0.96 -13.17
CA LEU A 155 -5.61 2.11 -13.15
C LEU A 155 -5.08 3.18 -14.11
N ASP A 156 -5.82 3.45 -15.19
CA ASP A 156 -5.48 4.54 -16.12
C ASP A 156 -5.80 5.90 -15.48
N VAL A 157 -4.74 6.62 -15.13
CA VAL A 157 -4.81 7.95 -14.47
C VAL A 157 -5.73 8.90 -15.25
N ASP A 158 -5.67 8.87 -16.58
CA ASP A 158 -6.44 9.79 -17.43
C ASP A 158 -7.91 9.40 -17.58
N SER A 159 -8.27 8.16 -17.27
CA SER A 159 -9.63 7.64 -17.39
C SER A 159 -10.39 7.59 -16.06
N VAL A 160 -9.71 7.87 -14.95
CA VAL A 160 -10.31 7.82 -13.62
C VAL A 160 -11.08 9.09 -13.28
N GLY A 161 -12.35 8.92 -12.90
CA GLY A 161 -13.19 10.03 -12.44
C GLY A 161 -13.45 11.08 -13.52
N THR A 162 -13.71 10.67 -14.77
CA THR A 162 -13.90 11.58 -15.92
C THR A 162 -15.02 12.62 -15.76
N LEU A 163 -15.97 12.37 -14.85
CA LEU A 163 -17.05 13.30 -14.50
C LEU A 163 -16.64 14.35 -13.45
N LEU A 164 -15.47 14.19 -12.83
CA LEU A 164 -14.95 15.06 -11.78
C LEU A 164 -14.06 16.17 -12.36
N SER A 165 -13.91 17.26 -11.62
CA SER A 165 -12.93 18.31 -11.96
C SER A 165 -11.50 17.77 -11.87
N LEU A 166 -10.56 18.42 -12.55
CA LEU A 166 -9.15 18.05 -12.50
C LEU A 166 -8.63 18.00 -11.04
N GLU A 167 -8.95 19.01 -10.25
CA GLU A 167 -8.54 19.12 -8.84
C GLU A 167 -9.10 17.98 -7.97
N GLN A 168 -10.36 17.59 -8.20
CA GLN A 168 -10.97 16.45 -7.49
C GLN A 168 -10.29 15.12 -7.86
N ARG A 169 -9.90 14.97 -9.13
CA ARG A 169 -9.18 13.78 -9.60
C ARG A 169 -7.76 13.72 -9.03
N GLU A 170 -7.08 14.86 -8.95
CA GLU A 170 -5.76 14.99 -8.31
C GLU A 170 -5.82 14.54 -6.84
N HIS A 171 -6.72 15.12 -6.05
CA HIS A 171 -6.87 14.78 -4.63
C HIS A 171 -7.22 13.31 -4.40
N MET A 172 -8.02 12.70 -5.28
CA MET A 172 -8.38 11.28 -5.16
C MET A 172 -7.17 10.36 -5.35
N LEU A 173 -6.27 10.71 -6.27
CA LEU A 173 -5.06 9.92 -6.56
C LEU A 173 -3.94 10.18 -5.54
N GLU A 174 -3.82 11.40 -5.02
CA GLU A 174 -2.79 11.79 -4.04
C GLU A 174 -2.76 10.92 -2.78
N ASN A 175 -3.92 10.61 -2.20
CA ASN A 175 -4.02 9.85 -0.94
C ASN A 175 -3.47 8.42 -1.03
N GLN A 176 -3.31 7.88 -2.23
CA GLN A 176 -2.92 6.49 -2.48
C GLN A 176 -1.55 6.38 -3.17
N MET A 177 -0.96 7.50 -3.62
CA MET A 177 0.33 7.55 -4.35
C MET A 177 1.53 7.08 -3.52
N SER A 178 1.49 7.23 -2.19
CA SER A 178 2.59 6.78 -1.33
C SER A 178 2.80 5.27 -1.33
N TYR A 179 1.74 4.50 -1.61
CA TYR A 179 1.70 3.04 -1.48
C TYR A 179 1.48 2.32 -2.81
N SER A 180 1.11 3.03 -3.87
CA SER A 180 0.84 2.46 -5.19
C SER A 180 2.09 2.44 -6.08
N LYS A 181 2.18 1.44 -6.96
CA LYS A 181 3.18 1.43 -8.04
C LYS A 181 2.76 2.40 -9.14
N LEU A 182 3.73 3.02 -9.83
CA LEU A 182 3.48 3.87 -10.99
C LEU A 182 4.29 3.40 -12.20
N VAL A 183 3.60 3.18 -13.32
CA VAL A 183 4.17 2.70 -14.59
C VAL A 183 3.82 3.67 -15.71
N ILE A 184 4.82 4.09 -16.46
CA ILE A 184 4.68 4.95 -17.63
C ILE A 184 4.75 4.09 -18.89
N ILE A 185 3.68 4.10 -19.69
CA ILE A 185 3.58 3.39 -20.96
C ILE A 185 3.86 4.36 -22.11
N LYS A 186 4.93 4.11 -22.88
CA LYS A 186 5.35 4.96 -24.01
C LYS A 186 5.26 4.22 -25.34
N ASP A 187 5.05 4.96 -26.43
CA ASP A 187 5.09 4.46 -27.81
C ASP A 187 6.20 5.10 -28.66
N ASN A 188 7.15 5.80 -28.00
CA ASN A 188 8.25 6.57 -28.61
C ASN A 188 7.84 7.72 -29.54
N LYS A 189 6.54 8.08 -29.62
CA LYS A 189 6.08 9.18 -30.47
C LYS A 189 6.06 10.53 -29.76
N THR A 190 5.96 10.53 -28.43
CA THR A 190 5.91 11.75 -27.61
C THR A 190 6.44 11.52 -26.19
N ASN A 191 6.94 12.59 -25.57
CA ASN A 191 7.28 12.66 -24.15
C ASN A 191 6.37 13.62 -23.37
N ILE A 192 5.35 14.17 -24.01
CA ILE A 192 4.39 15.08 -23.39
C ILE A 192 3.19 14.27 -22.93
N PHE A 193 2.89 14.34 -21.62
CA PHE A 193 1.75 13.67 -21.00
C PHE A 193 0.62 14.66 -20.70
N SER A 194 -0.56 14.14 -20.33
CA SER A 194 -1.69 14.97 -19.88
C SER A 194 -1.31 15.81 -18.66
N ARG A 195 -2.07 16.87 -18.39
CA ARG A 195 -1.86 17.72 -17.21
C ARG A 195 -1.98 16.94 -15.90
N LEU A 196 -2.95 16.04 -15.82
CA LEU A 196 -3.14 15.17 -14.66
C LEU A 196 -1.93 14.23 -14.49
N ALA A 197 -1.53 13.55 -15.55
CA ALA A 197 -0.36 12.66 -15.54
C ALA A 197 0.92 13.41 -15.12
N GLN A 198 1.14 14.63 -15.62
CA GLN A 198 2.29 15.44 -15.21
C GLN A 198 2.28 15.76 -13.70
N LYS A 199 1.12 16.14 -13.15
CA LYS A 199 0.97 16.39 -11.70
C LYS A 199 1.28 15.13 -10.88
N ILE A 200 0.66 14.01 -11.24
CA ILE A 200 0.90 12.71 -10.58
C ILE A 200 2.38 12.31 -10.64
N LEU A 201 3.07 12.52 -11.77
CA LEU A 201 4.51 12.24 -11.87
C LEU A 201 5.34 13.13 -10.92
N ILE A 202 5.02 14.41 -10.82
CA ILE A 202 5.69 15.36 -9.92
C ILE A 202 5.48 14.95 -8.46
N ASP A 203 4.24 14.68 -8.08
CA ASP A 203 3.89 14.31 -6.71
C ASP A 203 4.53 12.96 -6.33
N TYR A 204 4.49 11.99 -7.23
CA TYR A 204 5.12 10.69 -7.02
C TYR A 204 6.63 10.83 -6.81
N ALA A 205 7.33 11.65 -7.61
CA ALA A 205 8.74 11.95 -7.41
C ALA A 205 9.02 12.68 -6.09
N ALA A 206 8.15 13.62 -5.70
CA ALA A 206 8.28 14.33 -4.44
C ALA A 206 8.13 13.39 -3.23
N ILE A 207 7.20 12.42 -3.30
CA ILE A 207 6.97 11.42 -2.25
C ILE A 207 8.11 10.40 -2.17
N LYS A 208 8.58 9.90 -3.31
CA LYS A 208 9.60 8.83 -3.36
C LYS A 208 11.04 9.34 -3.26
N GLY A 209 11.25 10.64 -3.44
CA GLY A 209 12.53 11.32 -3.25
C GLY A 209 13.35 11.52 -4.53
N PRO A 210 14.49 12.23 -4.46
CA PRO A 210 15.25 12.70 -5.62
C PRO A 210 15.90 11.58 -6.47
N GLU A 211 16.02 10.36 -5.96
CA GLU A 211 16.56 9.20 -6.70
C GLU A 211 15.48 8.35 -7.38
N THR A 212 14.23 8.81 -7.40
CA THR A 212 13.10 8.05 -7.95
C THR A 212 13.33 7.71 -9.41
N LYS A 213 13.42 6.42 -9.72
CA LYS A 213 13.38 5.89 -11.09
C LYS A 213 11.96 5.51 -11.42
N PHE A 214 11.39 6.14 -12.45
CA PHE A 214 10.10 5.75 -12.98
C PHE A 214 10.22 4.43 -13.73
N GLU A 215 9.28 3.53 -13.51
CA GLU A 215 9.17 2.33 -14.34
C GLU A 215 8.55 2.71 -15.68
N VAL A 216 9.31 2.56 -16.76
CA VAL A 216 8.88 2.90 -18.12
C VAL A 216 8.83 1.63 -18.94
N ARG A 217 7.69 1.39 -19.59
CA ARG A 217 7.50 0.26 -20.50
C ARG A 217 7.13 0.75 -21.89
N LEU A 218 7.67 0.09 -22.91
CA LEU A 218 7.33 0.39 -24.30
C LEU A 218 6.09 -0.41 -24.71
N LEU A 219 5.14 0.26 -25.37
CA LEU A 219 3.92 -0.33 -25.89
C LEU A 219 4.22 -1.54 -26.77
N SER A 220 5.23 -1.42 -27.64
CA SER A 220 5.67 -2.50 -28.53
C SER A 220 6.15 -3.74 -27.80
N ASP A 221 6.70 -3.60 -26.60
CA ASP A 221 7.23 -4.75 -25.84
C ASP A 221 6.12 -5.46 -25.06
N ILE A 222 5.09 -4.73 -24.62
CA ILE A 222 3.93 -5.31 -23.94
C ILE A 222 3.01 -6.03 -24.94
N LEU A 223 2.84 -5.46 -26.14
CA LEU A 223 1.93 -6.00 -27.15
C LEU A 223 2.52 -7.13 -28.00
N LYS A 224 3.82 -7.44 -27.88
CA LYS A 224 4.37 -8.66 -28.49
C LYS A 224 3.61 -9.88 -27.96
N GLU A 225 3.13 -10.73 -28.87
CA GLU A 225 2.62 -12.05 -28.51
C GLU A 225 3.81 -12.92 -28.07
N LYS A 226 3.67 -13.60 -26.93
CA LYS A 226 4.57 -14.68 -26.50
C LYS A 226 4.07 -15.99 -27.08
#